data_AF-A0A3N4HUZ6-F1
#
_entry.id   AF-A0A3N4HUZ6-F1
#
_cell.length_a   1.000
_cell.length_b   1.000
_cell.length_c   1.000
_cell.angle_alpha   90.00
_cell.angle_beta   90.00
_cell.angle_gamma   90.00
#
_symmetry.space_group_name_H-M   'P 1'
#
loop_
_entity.id
_entity.type
_entity.pdbx_description
1 polymer ?
#
loop_
_entity_poly.entity_id
_entity_poly.type
_entity_poly.pdbx_seq_one_letter_code
_entity_poly.pdbx_strand_id
1 'polypeptide(L)'
;MRPAHSCTECNIGFFSSYDRRTHESSHHGKSATVALQSHANGIVGFKYWVVVWRISDSMLYCPVEGCHYREQDSRLFMEHFYSTCHELLSSGKKTLKADVKRDEVVSDYFNYRPTAALSDCTPESALTTTANPAKTQATDDHGLDSRPPNQTSPSTQDLPSKTESEPLVKPSKSAEDKHLADPKPPNRIPTQTEPPTASKENTEGEQLHLAQTPSGPKSRFDFEPITSEEMISILKIEYKMRLFEDTLATLADRTGTAVLSESARCRRELKDWFEEAMEMLREVDRDV
;
A
#
# COMPACT_ATOMS: atom_id res chain seq x y z
N MET A 1 -14.22 -0.23 37.30
CA MET A 1 -13.59 -1.32 36.52
C MET A 1 -12.78 -0.68 35.41
N ARG A 2 -11.53 -1.11 35.17
CA ARG A 2 -10.75 -0.60 34.03
C ARG A 2 -11.15 -1.37 32.76
N PRO A 3 -11.35 -0.68 31.61
CA PRO A 3 -11.60 -1.36 30.34
C PRO A 3 -10.43 -2.30 29.99
N ALA A 4 -10.74 -3.50 29.51
CA ALA A 4 -9.74 -4.51 29.14
C ALA A 4 -9.22 -4.32 27.70
N HIS A 5 -9.92 -3.54 26.89
CA HIS A 5 -9.60 -3.29 25.50
C HIS A 5 -9.67 -1.78 25.23
N SER A 6 -8.85 -1.27 24.32
CA SER A 6 -8.96 0.09 23.80
C SER A 6 -8.76 0.09 22.29
N CYS A 7 -9.44 1.01 21.60
CA CYS A 7 -9.17 1.28 20.19
C CYS A 7 -7.83 2.02 20.07
N THR A 8 -6.98 1.60 19.13
CA THR A 8 -5.64 2.19 18.95
C THR A 8 -5.67 3.57 18.31
N GLU A 9 -6.73 3.91 17.59
CA GLU A 9 -6.85 5.18 16.86
C GLU A 9 -7.43 6.30 17.73
N CYS A 10 -8.54 6.04 18.42
CA CYS A 10 -9.23 7.05 19.23
C CYS A 10 -9.03 6.88 20.76
N ASN A 11 -8.33 5.82 21.19
CA ASN A 11 -8.05 5.49 22.58
C ASN A 11 -9.31 5.32 23.48
N ILE A 12 -10.47 5.06 22.90
CA ILE A 12 -11.71 4.74 23.63
C ILE A 12 -11.60 3.34 24.22
N GLY A 13 -11.94 3.19 25.50
CA GLY A 13 -11.91 1.93 26.24
C GLY A 13 -13.21 1.12 26.13
N PHE A 14 -13.09 -0.20 25.96
CA PHE A 14 -14.19 -1.16 25.86
C PHE A 14 -14.02 -2.28 26.88
N PHE A 15 -15.15 -2.77 27.40
CA PHE A 15 -15.15 -3.91 28.32
C PHE A 15 -15.16 -5.26 27.61
N SER A 16 -15.54 -5.29 26.33
CA SER A 16 -15.51 -6.49 25.49
C SER A 16 -14.69 -6.27 24.21
N SER A 17 -14.07 -7.32 23.72
CA SER A 17 -13.34 -7.29 22.44
C SER A 17 -14.29 -7.16 21.24
N TYR A 18 -15.54 -7.59 21.39
CA TYR A 18 -16.60 -7.43 20.39
C TYR A 18 -16.95 -5.96 20.17
N ASP A 19 -17.20 -5.20 21.25
CA ASP A 19 -17.55 -3.78 21.15
C ASP A 19 -16.42 -2.96 20.54
N ARG A 20 -15.16 -3.28 20.89
CA ARG A 20 -14.00 -2.65 20.26
C ARG A 20 -13.98 -2.91 18.75
N ARG A 21 -14.18 -4.15 18.30
CA ARG A 21 -14.19 -4.48 16.86
C ARG A 21 -15.33 -3.80 16.12
N THR A 22 -16.52 -3.74 16.72
CA THR A 22 -17.68 -3.05 16.15
C THR A 22 -17.40 -1.55 16.03
N HIS A 23 -16.78 -0.96 17.05
CA HIS A 23 -16.33 0.43 17.01
C HIS A 23 -15.27 0.66 15.94
N GLU A 24 -14.21 -0.16 15.89
CA GLU A 24 -13.17 -0.09 14.85
C GLU A 24 -13.82 -0.18 13.46
N SER A 25 -14.73 -1.13 13.24
CA SER A 25 -15.39 -1.31 11.94
C SER A 25 -16.28 -0.13 11.52
N SER A 26 -16.96 0.51 12.48
CA SER A 26 -17.90 1.61 12.21
C SER A 26 -17.25 2.99 12.14
N HIS A 27 -16.21 3.23 12.93
CA HIS A 27 -15.56 4.53 13.03
C HIS A 27 -14.28 4.64 12.21
N HIS A 28 -13.52 3.55 12.11
CA HIS A 28 -12.15 3.54 11.60
C HIS A 28 -11.99 2.69 10.32
N GLY A 29 -12.71 1.58 10.23
CA GLY A 29 -12.65 0.61 9.15
C GLY A 29 -13.38 1.03 7.87
N LYS A 30 -13.47 2.33 7.57
CA LYS A 30 -14.23 2.83 6.41
C LYS A 30 -13.63 2.41 5.08
N SER A 31 -12.38 1.98 5.06
CA SER A 31 -11.71 1.49 3.86
C SER A 31 -10.72 0.38 4.17
N ALA A 32 -10.34 -0.37 3.14
CA ALA A 32 -9.21 -1.27 3.13
C ALA A 32 -8.27 -0.88 1.99
N THR A 33 -6.97 -0.85 2.24
CA THR A 33 -5.96 -0.57 1.21
C THR A 33 -5.35 -1.90 0.77
N VAL A 34 -5.42 -2.18 -0.53
CA VAL A 34 -4.85 -3.39 -1.14
C VAL A 34 -3.82 -3.03 -2.19
N ALA A 35 -2.74 -3.81 -2.27
CA ALA A 35 -1.66 -3.58 -3.22
C ALA A 35 -1.86 -4.47 -4.45
N LEU A 36 -1.82 -3.87 -5.64
CA LEU A 36 -1.81 -4.61 -6.90
C LEU A 36 -0.37 -4.93 -7.29
N GLN A 37 -0.04 -6.22 -7.28
CA GLN A 37 1.23 -6.70 -7.80
C GLN A 37 1.21 -6.75 -9.32
N SER A 38 2.30 -6.31 -9.94
CA SER A 38 2.56 -6.47 -11.36
C SER A 38 3.79 -7.33 -11.55
N HIS A 39 3.64 -8.36 -12.37
CA HIS A 39 4.75 -9.19 -12.80
C HIS A 39 5.21 -8.67 -14.16
N ALA A 40 5.89 -7.54 -14.16
CA ALA A 40 6.57 -7.08 -15.37
C ALA A 40 7.97 -7.71 -15.41
N ASN A 41 8.27 -8.43 -16.50
CA ASN A 41 9.60 -9.01 -16.74
C ASN A 41 10.12 -9.98 -15.65
N GLY A 42 9.22 -10.69 -14.97
CA GLY A 42 9.60 -11.66 -13.93
C GLY A 42 10.01 -11.05 -12.59
N ILE A 43 9.99 -9.72 -12.45
CA ILE A 43 10.17 -9.02 -11.18
C ILE A 43 8.78 -8.76 -10.58
N VAL A 44 8.59 -9.19 -9.33
CA VAL A 44 7.37 -8.94 -8.57
C VAL A 44 7.47 -7.54 -7.95
N GLY A 45 6.94 -6.54 -8.65
CA GLY A 45 6.84 -5.17 -8.14
C GLY A 45 5.40 -4.83 -7.77
N PHE A 46 5.21 -4.00 -6.73
CA PHE A 46 3.92 -3.36 -6.51
C PHE A 46 3.74 -2.26 -7.53
N LYS A 47 2.65 -2.31 -8.30
CA LYS A 47 2.41 -1.32 -9.36
C LYS A 47 1.59 -0.15 -8.85
N TYR A 48 0.52 -0.46 -8.10
CA TYR A 48 -0.44 0.52 -7.63
C TYR A 48 -1.09 0.08 -6.31
N TRP A 49 -1.63 1.03 -5.57
CA TRP A 49 -2.43 0.83 -4.37
C TRP A 49 -3.89 1.14 -4.67
N VAL A 50 -4.82 0.30 -4.20
CA VAL A 50 -6.26 0.55 -4.31
C VAL A 50 -6.86 0.68 -2.92
N VAL A 51 -7.41 1.85 -2.62
CA VAL A 51 -8.19 2.13 -1.42
C VAL A 51 -9.65 1.78 -1.70
N VAL A 52 -10.11 0.67 -1.14
CA VAL A 52 -11.47 0.16 -1.24
C VAL A 52 -12.29 0.71 -0.09
N TRP A 53 -13.22 1.59 -0.39
CA TRP A 53 -14.12 2.18 0.60
C TRP A 53 -15.35 1.29 0.81
N ARG A 54 -15.78 1.14 2.06
CA ARG A 54 -17.07 0.56 2.40
C ARG A 54 -18.18 1.48 1.92
N ILE A 55 -19.28 0.89 1.49
CA ILE A 55 -20.53 1.62 1.23
C ILE A 55 -21.43 1.58 2.47
N SER A 56 -22.66 2.08 2.36
CA SER A 56 -23.61 2.17 3.47
C SER A 56 -23.97 0.83 4.13
N ASP A 57 -23.81 -0.29 3.43
CA ASP A 57 -24.01 -1.64 3.96
C ASP A 57 -22.83 -2.15 4.81
N SER A 58 -21.78 -1.34 4.98
CA SER A 58 -20.55 -1.69 5.68
C SER A 58 -19.80 -2.88 5.06
N MET A 59 -20.00 -3.21 3.78
CA MET A 59 -19.26 -4.29 3.10
C MET A 59 -18.12 -3.70 2.24
N LEU A 60 -17.01 -4.43 2.17
CA LEU A 60 -15.94 -4.20 1.21
C LEU A 60 -16.22 -5.03 -0.04
N TYR A 61 -16.13 -4.40 -1.20
CA TYR A 61 -16.39 -5.04 -2.49
C TYR A 61 -15.08 -5.22 -3.25
N CYS A 62 -14.90 -6.34 -3.93
CA CYS A 62 -13.70 -6.54 -4.75
C CYS A 62 -13.67 -5.52 -5.91
N PRO A 63 -12.57 -4.76 -6.11
CA PRO A 63 -12.45 -3.78 -7.19
C PRO A 63 -12.13 -4.42 -8.55
N VAL A 64 -11.84 -5.72 -8.60
CA VAL A 64 -11.45 -6.42 -9.82
C VAL A 64 -12.68 -6.73 -10.68
N GLU A 65 -12.60 -6.44 -11.97
CA GLU A 65 -13.69 -6.71 -12.91
C GLU A 65 -14.00 -8.21 -13.00
N GLY A 66 -15.28 -8.55 -13.01
CA GLY A 66 -15.76 -9.94 -12.97
C GLY A 66 -15.72 -10.61 -11.59
N CYS A 67 -15.24 -9.94 -10.54
CA CYS A 67 -15.29 -10.46 -9.18
C CYS A 67 -16.46 -9.84 -8.38
N HIS A 68 -17.32 -10.70 -7.85
CA HIS A 68 -18.48 -10.33 -7.03
C HIS A 68 -18.29 -10.60 -5.53
N TYR A 69 -17.06 -10.94 -5.12
CA TYR A 69 -16.77 -11.16 -3.70
C TYR A 69 -16.97 -9.87 -2.90
N ARG A 70 -17.60 -10.03 -1.73
CA ARG A 70 -17.81 -8.97 -0.75
C ARG A 70 -17.67 -9.53 0.66
N GLU A 71 -17.15 -8.73 1.57
CA GLU A 71 -16.89 -9.16 2.95
C GLU A 71 -16.92 -7.97 3.90
N GLN A 72 -17.42 -8.18 5.12
CA GLN A 72 -17.43 -7.19 6.18
C GLN A 72 -16.08 -7.16 6.92
N ASP A 73 -15.40 -8.29 7.07
CA ASP A 73 -14.10 -8.31 7.74
C ASP A 73 -12.97 -7.89 6.76
N SER A 74 -12.22 -6.84 7.10
CA SER A 74 -11.12 -6.36 6.26
C SER A 74 -10.00 -7.38 6.08
N ARG A 75 -9.76 -8.24 7.07
CA ARG A 75 -8.75 -9.29 7.00
C ARG A 75 -9.15 -10.38 6.02
N LEU A 76 -10.39 -10.87 6.10
CA LEU A 76 -10.90 -11.87 5.16
C LEU A 76 -10.98 -11.30 3.74
N PHE A 77 -11.34 -10.02 3.61
CA PHE A 77 -11.29 -9.31 2.34
C PHE A 77 -9.88 -9.27 1.74
N MET A 78 -8.86 -8.94 2.55
CA MET A 78 -7.46 -8.95 2.10
C MET A 78 -6.99 -10.36 1.73
N GLU A 79 -7.35 -11.38 2.52
CA GLU A 79 -7.03 -12.78 2.21
C GLU A 79 -7.63 -13.20 0.86
N HIS A 80 -8.88 -12.86 0.59
CA HIS A 80 -9.48 -13.04 -0.73
C HIS A 80 -8.70 -12.30 -1.82
N PHE A 81 -8.35 -11.03 -1.59
CA PHE A 81 -7.67 -10.19 -2.58
C PHE A 81 -6.28 -10.73 -2.97
N TYR A 82 -5.51 -11.23 -1.99
CA TYR A 82 -4.17 -11.80 -2.20
C TYR A 82 -4.18 -13.30 -2.54
N SER A 83 -5.35 -13.94 -2.53
CA SER A 83 -5.49 -15.34 -2.96
C SER A 83 -5.36 -15.48 -4.49
N THR A 84 -5.29 -16.72 -4.97
CA THR A 84 -5.16 -17.09 -6.39
C THR A 84 -6.33 -16.62 -7.27
N CYS A 85 -7.43 -16.11 -6.68
CA CYS A 85 -8.55 -15.53 -7.42
C CYS A 85 -8.12 -14.35 -8.33
N HIS A 86 -7.05 -13.64 -7.98
CA HIS A 86 -6.57 -12.44 -8.68
C HIS A 86 -5.19 -12.57 -9.31
N GLU A 87 -4.59 -13.77 -9.28
CA GLU A 87 -3.27 -14.11 -9.83
C GLU A 87 -3.12 -13.76 -11.33
N LEU A 88 -4.25 -13.59 -12.03
CA LEU A 88 -4.33 -13.24 -13.45
C LEU A 88 -4.25 -11.73 -13.77
N LEU A 89 -4.21 -10.82 -12.78
CA LEU A 89 -3.92 -9.40 -13.05
C LEU A 89 -2.52 -9.23 -13.68
N SER A 90 -1.61 -10.14 -13.34
CA SER A 90 -0.27 -10.28 -13.90
C SER A 90 -0.25 -10.57 -15.41
N SER A 91 -1.31 -11.18 -15.96
CA SER A 91 -1.42 -11.52 -17.38
C SER A 91 -1.86 -10.34 -18.28
N GLY A 92 -2.05 -9.14 -17.69
CA GLY A 92 -2.34 -7.91 -18.42
C GLY A 92 -3.77 -7.77 -18.96
N LYS A 93 -4.67 -8.72 -18.66
CA LYS A 93 -6.05 -8.71 -19.18
C LYS A 93 -7.14 -8.37 -18.17
N LYS A 94 -6.88 -8.44 -16.86
CA LYS A 94 -7.89 -8.06 -15.87
C LYS A 94 -7.85 -6.55 -15.66
N THR A 95 -8.96 -5.92 -15.99
CA THR A 95 -9.25 -4.51 -15.72
C THR A 95 -9.82 -4.37 -14.32
N LEU A 96 -9.57 -3.22 -13.70
CA LEU A 96 -10.31 -2.80 -12.52
C LEU A 96 -11.70 -2.35 -12.95
N LYS A 97 -12.70 -2.48 -12.07
CA LYS A 97 -14.05 -1.99 -12.34
C LYS A 97 -14.01 -0.51 -12.73
N ALA A 98 -14.93 -0.07 -13.59
CA ALA A 98 -15.00 1.31 -14.06
C ALA A 98 -15.15 2.35 -12.93
N ASP A 99 -15.70 1.94 -11.80
CA ASP A 99 -15.86 2.75 -10.58
C ASP A 99 -14.54 3.01 -9.85
N VAL A 100 -13.44 2.34 -10.22
CA VAL A 100 -12.11 2.57 -9.67
C VAL A 100 -11.49 3.78 -10.34
N LYS A 101 -11.26 4.85 -9.58
CA LYS A 101 -10.72 6.13 -10.07
C LYS A 101 -9.29 6.31 -9.58
N ARG A 102 -8.41 6.84 -10.42
CA ARG A 102 -7.05 7.23 -9.99
C ARG A 102 -7.16 8.42 -9.04
N ASP A 103 -6.36 8.41 -7.97
CA ASP A 103 -6.20 9.55 -7.08
C ASP A 103 -5.43 10.67 -7.81
N GLU A 104 -5.95 11.90 -7.76
CA GLU A 104 -5.35 13.03 -8.47
C GLU A 104 -4.07 13.53 -7.81
N VAL A 105 -3.90 13.27 -6.51
CA VAL A 105 -2.77 13.75 -5.71
C VAL A 105 -1.62 12.75 -5.75
N VAL A 106 -1.93 11.45 -5.65
CA VAL A 106 -0.91 10.39 -5.63
C VAL A 106 -1.11 9.46 -6.82
N SER A 107 -0.23 9.56 -7.82
CA SER A 107 -0.37 8.88 -9.12
C SER A 107 -0.57 7.36 -9.04
N ASP A 108 -0.04 6.75 -7.99
CA ASP A 108 -0.02 5.30 -7.80
C ASP A 108 -1.16 4.80 -6.92
N TYR A 109 -2.02 5.69 -6.44
CA TYR A 109 -3.20 5.35 -5.67
C TYR A 109 -4.45 5.41 -6.52
N PHE A 110 -5.35 4.48 -6.24
CA PHE A 110 -6.67 4.40 -6.84
C PHE A 110 -7.69 4.33 -5.71
N ASN A 111 -8.80 5.05 -5.87
CA ASN A 111 -9.93 5.01 -4.96
C ASN A 111 -11.06 4.23 -5.61
N TYR A 112 -11.51 3.18 -4.93
CA TYR A 112 -12.70 2.43 -5.30
C TYR A 112 -13.82 2.72 -4.30
N ARG A 113 -14.85 3.41 -4.78
CA ARG A 113 -16.12 3.61 -4.06
C ARG A 113 -17.20 2.91 -4.85
N PRO A 114 -17.64 1.71 -4.45
CA PRO A 114 -18.69 1.00 -5.16
C PRO A 114 -19.92 1.91 -5.24
N THR A 115 -20.42 2.16 -6.45
CA THR A 115 -21.69 2.85 -6.58
C THR A 115 -22.76 1.85 -6.17
N ALA A 116 -23.58 2.17 -5.17
CA ALA A 116 -24.61 1.28 -4.61
C ALA A 116 -25.78 0.97 -5.57
N ALA A 117 -25.51 0.91 -6.89
CA ALA A 117 -26.49 0.65 -7.95
C ALA A 117 -27.09 -0.77 -7.91
N LEU A 118 -26.75 -1.60 -6.91
CA LEU A 118 -27.15 -3.01 -6.84
C LEU A 118 -28.41 -3.29 -6.01
N SER A 119 -29.23 -2.28 -5.67
CA SER A 119 -30.58 -2.56 -5.15
C SER A 119 -31.67 -2.69 -6.22
N ASP A 120 -31.39 -2.35 -7.48
CA ASP A 120 -32.38 -2.46 -8.56
C ASP A 120 -32.15 -3.68 -9.48
N CYS A 121 -31.52 -4.74 -8.97
CA CYS A 121 -31.80 -6.08 -9.49
C CYS A 121 -33.19 -6.51 -9.00
N THR A 122 -34.22 -5.83 -9.53
CA THR A 122 -35.54 -6.44 -9.64
C THR A 122 -35.30 -7.78 -10.30
N PRO A 123 -35.68 -8.92 -9.70
CA PRO A 123 -35.64 -10.18 -10.42
C PRO A 123 -36.59 -9.98 -11.60
N GLU A 124 -36.03 -9.80 -12.79
CA GLU A 124 -36.77 -9.86 -14.04
C GLU A 124 -37.33 -11.28 -14.09
N SER A 125 -38.53 -11.40 -13.54
CA SER A 125 -39.32 -12.60 -13.58
C SER A 125 -39.59 -12.85 -15.05
N ALA A 126 -38.73 -13.66 -15.66
CA ALA A 126 -39.06 -14.43 -16.84
C ALA A 126 -40.17 -15.41 -16.45
N LEU A 127 -41.39 -14.89 -16.30
CA LEU A 127 -42.63 -15.65 -16.35
C LEU A 127 -42.93 -15.92 -17.82
N THR A 128 -42.15 -16.84 -18.39
CA THR A 128 -42.58 -17.55 -19.60
C THR A 128 -43.44 -18.71 -19.13
N THR A 129 -44.75 -18.46 -19.14
CA THR A 129 -45.85 -19.41 -19.34
C THR A 129 -45.41 -20.83 -19.70
N THR A 130 -45.68 -21.81 -18.84
CA THR A 130 -46.03 -23.15 -19.31
C THR A 130 -47.04 -23.77 -18.36
N ALA A 131 -48.13 -24.24 -18.95
CA ALA A 131 -49.32 -24.73 -18.29
C ALA A 131 -49.09 -26.06 -17.53
N ASN A 132 -49.83 -26.17 -16.43
CA ASN A 132 -50.26 -27.36 -15.68
C ASN A 132 -50.56 -28.62 -16.55
N PRO A 133 -50.57 -29.87 -15.99
CA PRO A 133 -51.45 -30.19 -14.85
C PRO A 133 -51.02 -31.29 -13.82
N ALA A 134 -51.50 -31.06 -12.59
CA ALA A 134 -52.13 -31.98 -11.63
C ALA A 134 -51.63 -33.44 -11.48
N LYS A 135 -51.18 -33.78 -10.26
CA LYS A 135 -51.61 -35.00 -9.53
C LYS A 135 -51.27 -34.94 -8.02
N THR A 136 -52.32 -34.89 -7.19
CA THR A 136 -52.66 -35.76 -6.03
C THR A 136 -51.53 -36.73 -5.57
N GLN A 137 -51.15 -36.94 -4.30
CA GLN A 137 -51.88 -37.23 -3.04
C GLN A 137 -50.78 -37.41 -1.95
N ALA A 138 -50.89 -36.82 -0.75
CA ALA A 138 -51.21 -37.46 0.54
C ALA A 138 -50.06 -38.14 1.35
N THR A 139 -50.05 -37.73 2.64
CA THR A 139 -49.87 -38.51 3.90
C THR A 139 -48.50 -38.91 4.47
N ASP A 140 -48.50 -38.78 5.81
CA ASP A 140 -47.69 -39.39 6.88
C ASP A 140 -46.32 -38.75 7.20
N ASP A 141 -46.13 -38.16 8.39
CA ASP A 141 -46.12 -38.72 9.76
C ASP A 141 -44.89 -39.59 10.06
N HIS A 142 -44.39 -39.45 11.29
CA HIS A 142 -43.09 -39.87 11.87
C HIS A 142 -41.99 -38.80 11.77
N GLY A 143 -41.43 -38.24 12.86
CA GLY A 143 -41.26 -38.77 14.22
C GLY A 143 -39.86 -39.36 14.37
N LEU A 144 -39.19 -39.00 15.49
CA LEU A 144 -37.85 -39.41 15.96
C LEU A 144 -36.71 -38.47 15.53
N ASP A 145 -36.19 -37.61 16.41
CA ASP A 145 -35.32 -37.91 17.57
C ASP A 145 -33.96 -38.49 17.15
N SER A 146 -32.91 -37.66 17.21
CA SER A 146 -31.52 -38.10 17.41
C SER A 146 -30.58 -36.92 17.73
N ARG A 147 -30.35 -36.81 19.03
CA ARG A 147 -29.21 -36.27 19.81
C ARG A 147 -27.82 -36.25 19.12
N PRO A 148 -26.95 -35.27 19.45
CA PRO A 148 -25.57 -35.20 18.94
C PRO A 148 -24.54 -35.89 19.86
N PRO A 149 -23.44 -36.45 19.32
CA PRO A 149 -22.21 -36.66 20.08
C PRO A 149 -21.13 -35.67 19.59
N ASN A 150 -20.66 -34.77 20.44
CA ASN A 150 -19.67 -34.94 21.51
C ASN A 150 -18.22 -34.80 21.02
N GLN A 151 -17.51 -33.98 21.77
CA GLN A 151 -16.18 -33.45 21.56
C GLN A 151 -15.12 -34.49 21.87
N THR A 152 -14.01 -34.47 21.11
CA THR A 152 -12.73 -35.01 21.59
C THR A 152 -11.59 -34.13 21.08
N SER A 153 -11.00 -33.36 22.00
CA SER A 153 -9.73 -32.64 21.81
C SER A 153 -8.55 -33.60 21.89
N PRO A 154 -7.50 -33.46 21.08
CA PRO A 154 -6.23 -34.13 21.33
C PRO A 154 -5.31 -33.30 22.24
N SER A 155 -4.79 -34.01 23.23
CA SER A 155 -3.80 -33.63 24.23
C SER A 155 -2.44 -33.29 23.60
N THR A 156 -1.92 -32.08 23.86
CA THR A 156 -0.53 -31.72 23.53
C THR A 156 0.39 -32.15 24.66
N GLN A 157 1.41 -32.94 24.30
CA GLN A 157 2.44 -33.43 25.21
C GLN A 157 3.50 -32.38 25.54
N ASP A 158 3.98 -32.53 26.77
CA ASP A 158 4.99 -31.78 27.48
C ASP A 158 6.44 -32.16 27.10
N LEU A 159 7.35 -31.19 27.34
CA LEU A 159 8.80 -31.30 27.63
C LEU A 159 9.80 -31.61 26.48
N PRO A 160 11.13 -31.29 26.63
CA PRO A 160 11.79 -30.40 27.59
C PRO A 160 12.83 -29.41 27.01
N SER A 161 13.15 -28.42 27.84
CA SER A 161 14.29 -27.50 27.85
C SER A 161 15.67 -28.16 27.70
N LYS A 162 16.56 -27.49 26.94
CA LYS A 162 18.04 -27.55 26.96
C LYS A 162 18.54 -26.65 25.81
N THR A 163 19.60 -25.84 25.86
CA THR A 163 20.68 -25.55 26.80
C THR A 163 21.23 -24.21 26.30
N GLU A 164 21.30 -23.22 27.17
CA GLU A 164 21.95 -21.94 26.88
C GLU A 164 23.42 -22.04 27.34
N SER A 165 24.34 -21.87 26.39
CA SER A 165 25.79 -21.83 26.63
C SER A 165 26.37 -20.65 25.86
N GLU A 166 26.38 -19.47 26.48
CA GLU A 166 27.24 -18.35 26.06
C GLU A 166 28.71 -18.66 26.38
N PRO A 167 29.65 -18.38 25.46
CA PRO A 167 31.03 -18.09 25.82
C PRO A 167 31.31 -16.59 25.71
N LEU A 168 31.60 -16.03 26.87
CA LEU A 168 32.19 -14.72 27.15
C LEU A 168 33.50 -14.51 26.35
N VAL A 169 33.47 -13.73 25.28
CA VAL A 169 34.68 -13.29 24.55
C VAL A 169 35.16 -11.96 25.12
N LYS A 170 36.32 -11.99 25.79
CA LYS A 170 37.09 -10.82 26.23
C LYS A 170 37.61 -10.03 25.02
N PRO A 171 37.51 -8.69 25.00
CA PRO A 171 38.26 -7.88 24.05
C PRO A 171 39.68 -7.60 24.57
N SER A 172 40.69 -8.12 23.85
CA SER A 172 42.08 -7.67 23.96
C SER A 172 42.22 -6.27 23.38
N LYS A 173 42.52 -5.28 24.23
CA LYS A 173 43.11 -4.01 23.80
C LYS A 173 44.62 -4.17 23.80
N SER A 174 45.22 -4.17 22.61
CA SER A 174 46.64 -3.88 22.43
C SER A 174 46.78 -2.53 21.77
N ALA A 175 47.79 -1.80 22.23
CA ALA A 175 48.09 -0.42 21.94
C ALA A 175 49.03 -0.28 20.73
N GLU A 176 49.27 1.00 20.38
CA GLU A 176 50.36 1.48 19.49
C GLU A 176 50.10 1.19 18.00
N ASP A 177 50.47 2.03 17.04
CA ASP A 177 51.41 3.14 17.01
C ASP A 177 51.22 3.92 15.69
N LYS A 178 51.69 5.17 15.69
CA LYS A 178 52.28 5.95 14.57
C LYS A 178 51.54 6.08 13.20
N HIS A 179 51.19 7.29 12.77
CA HIS A 179 52.04 8.37 12.21
C HIS A 179 52.03 8.36 10.66
N LEU A 180 52.03 9.58 10.10
CA LEU A 180 52.30 9.98 8.72
C LEU A 180 51.15 10.09 7.70
N ALA A 181 50.82 11.37 7.47
CA ALA A 181 50.98 12.10 6.20
C ALA A 181 49.73 12.34 5.35
N ASP A 182 49.29 13.60 5.44
CA ASP A 182 48.52 14.34 4.45
C ASP A 182 49.17 14.29 3.04
N PRO A 183 48.40 13.95 1.99
CA PRO A 183 48.70 14.36 0.64
C PRO A 183 47.95 15.65 0.29
N LYS A 184 48.72 16.73 0.22
CA LYS A 184 48.40 18.03 -0.40
C LYS A 184 47.86 17.86 -1.84
N PRO A 185 46.68 18.41 -2.19
CA PRO A 185 46.28 18.53 -3.59
C PRO A 185 46.87 19.80 -4.25
N PRO A 186 47.20 19.75 -5.55
CA PRO A 186 47.78 20.87 -6.26
C PRO A 186 46.71 21.85 -6.79
N ASN A 187 46.88 23.10 -6.41
CA ASN A 187 46.84 24.31 -7.24
C ASN A 187 46.01 24.23 -8.55
N ARG A 188 44.79 24.77 -8.54
CA ARG A 188 44.05 25.14 -9.77
C ARG A 188 44.08 26.66 -9.94
N ILE A 189 44.62 27.07 -11.08
CA ILE A 189 44.65 28.44 -11.60
C ILE A 189 43.22 28.82 -12.09
N PRO A 190 42.77 30.07 -11.88
CA PRO A 190 41.44 30.50 -12.26
C PRO A 190 41.40 30.92 -13.74
N THR A 191 40.42 30.42 -14.50
CA THR A 191 40.05 30.97 -15.81
C THR A 191 38.70 31.65 -15.68
N GLN A 192 38.73 32.98 -15.61
CA GLN A 192 37.59 33.85 -15.85
C GLN A 192 37.25 33.84 -17.33
N THR A 193 35.97 33.67 -17.67
CA THR A 193 35.39 34.14 -18.93
C THR A 193 33.91 34.42 -18.70
N GLU A 194 33.58 35.69 -18.49
CA GLU A 194 32.25 36.26 -18.77
C GLU A 194 32.36 37.10 -20.08
N PRO A 195 31.28 37.74 -20.57
CA PRO A 195 30.18 37.17 -21.35
C PRO A 195 30.06 37.89 -22.72
N PRO A 196 29.05 37.55 -23.55
CA PRO A 196 28.40 38.63 -24.27
C PRO A 196 26.87 38.61 -24.15
N THR A 197 26.37 39.70 -23.58
CA THR A 197 25.46 40.68 -24.21
C THR A 197 24.34 40.16 -25.12
N ALA A 198 23.12 40.27 -24.57
CA ALA A 198 21.88 40.78 -25.17
C ALA A 198 21.62 40.60 -26.69
N SER A 199 20.51 39.94 -27.00
CA SER A 199 19.62 40.39 -28.08
C SER A 199 18.17 40.30 -27.65
N LYS A 200 17.51 41.46 -27.68
CA LYS A 200 16.07 41.63 -27.71
C LYS A 200 15.62 41.30 -29.13
N GLU A 201 14.64 40.43 -29.30
CA GLU A 201 13.83 40.43 -30.51
C GLU A 201 12.35 40.32 -30.14
N ASN A 202 11.64 41.39 -30.47
CA ASN A 202 10.20 41.45 -30.54
C ASN A 202 9.71 40.44 -31.58
N THR A 203 8.65 39.69 -31.26
CA THR A 203 7.74 39.21 -32.30
C THR A 203 6.32 39.36 -31.80
N GLU A 204 5.66 40.37 -32.38
CA GLU A 204 4.24 40.60 -32.32
C GLU A 204 3.48 39.48 -33.05
N GLY A 205 2.36 39.06 -32.47
CA GLY A 205 1.13 38.80 -33.21
C GLY A 205 1.00 37.45 -33.92
N GLU A 206 0.42 36.47 -33.25
CA GLU A 206 -0.56 35.60 -33.91
C GLU A 206 -1.69 35.22 -32.94
N GLN A 207 -2.80 35.93 -33.11
CA GLN A 207 -4.02 35.80 -32.33
C GLN A 207 -4.89 34.72 -32.99
N LEU A 208 -4.69 33.46 -32.63
CA LEU A 208 -5.61 32.38 -33.00
C LEU A 208 -6.59 32.13 -31.85
N HIS A 209 -7.87 32.41 -32.17
CA HIS A 209 -9.04 32.11 -31.36
C HIS A 209 -9.07 30.63 -30.93
N LEU A 210 -8.75 30.35 -29.67
CA LEU A 210 -9.08 29.07 -29.04
C LEU A 210 -10.48 29.12 -28.43
N ALA A 211 -11.24 28.07 -28.75
CA ALA A 211 -12.59 27.81 -28.29
C ALA A 211 -12.71 27.90 -26.76
N GLN A 212 -13.79 28.55 -26.32
CA GLN A 212 -14.21 28.63 -24.93
C GLN A 212 -14.50 27.22 -24.40
N THR A 213 -13.60 26.70 -23.57
CA THR A 213 -13.87 25.52 -22.74
C THR A 213 -14.82 25.90 -21.60
N PRO A 214 -15.80 25.04 -21.27
CA PRO A 214 -16.81 25.34 -20.26
C PRO A 214 -16.15 25.48 -18.89
N SER A 215 -16.45 26.62 -18.24
CA SER A 215 -16.01 26.95 -16.89
C SER A 215 -16.61 25.97 -15.88
N GLY A 216 -15.87 24.91 -15.57
CA GLY A 216 -16.13 24.09 -14.40
C GLY A 216 -15.95 24.92 -13.11
N PRO A 217 -16.66 24.56 -12.03
CA PRO A 217 -16.50 25.23 -10.74
C PRO A 217 -15.04 25.13 -10.31
N LYS A 218 -14.38 26.28 -10.19
CA LYS A 218 -13.03 26.41 -9.62
C LYS A 218 -13.11 25.96 -8.17
N SER A 219 -12.91 24.66 -7.94
CA SER A 219 -12.60 24.13 -6.62
C SER A 219 -11.28 24.78 -6.21
N ARG A 220 -11.37 25.79 -5.36
CA ARG A 220 -10.23 26.27 -4.60
C ARG A 220 -9.93 25.15 -3.61
N PHE A 221 -9.14 24.17 -4.05
CA PHE A 221 -8.55 23.22 -3.14
C PHE A 221 -7.60 24.04 -2.27
N ASP A 222 -8.02 24.27 -1.03
CA ASP A 222 -7.13 24.73 0.02
C ASP A 222 -6.11 23.61 0.23
N PHE A 223 -4.99 23.69 -0.49
CA PHE A 223 -3.83 22.88 -0.18
C PHE A 223 -3.31 23.38 1.15
N GLU A 224 -3.59 22.65 2.22
CA GLU A 224 -2.85 22.82 3.45
C GLU A 224 -1.36 22.67 3.11
N PRO A 225 -0.52 23.67 3.43
CA PRO A 225 0.90 23.59 3.15
C PRO A 225 1.47 22.41 3.96
N ILE A 226 2.02 21.43 3.25
CA ILE A 226 2.71 20.28 3.84
C ILE A 226 3.86 20.82 4.69
N THR A 227 3.94 20.39 5.96
CA THR A 227 5.02 20.86 6.83
C THR A 227 6.35 20.21 6.47
N SER A 228 7.48 20.84 6.80
CA SER A 228 8.79 20.26 6.53
C SER A 228 8.98 18.91 7.25
N GLU A 229 8.38 18.72 8.43
CA GLU A 229 8.39 17.43 9.11
C GLU A 229 7.68 16.32 8.32
N GLU A 230 6.55 16.64 7.68
CA GLU A 230 5.82 15.68 6.83
C GLU A 230 6.66 15.30 5.60
N MET A 231 7.32 16.26 4.96
CA MET A 231 8.23 16.00 3.84
C MET A 231 9.40 15.11 4.24
N ILE A 232 10.03 15.38 5.40
CA ILE A 232 11.11 14.54 5.95
C ILE A 232 10.63 13.12 6.22
N SER A 233 9.41 12.97 6.75
CA SER A 233 8.82 11.66 7.03
C SER A 233 8.64 10.86 5.74
N ILE A 234 8.08 11.48 4.70
CA ILE A 234 7.89 10.86 3.38
C ILE A 234 9.24 10.42 2.78
N LEU A 235 10.26 11.28 2.80
CA LEU A 235 11.59 10.94 2.29
C LEU A 235 12.22 9.75 3.04
N LYS A 236 12.07 9.69 4.36
CA LYS A 236 12.58 8.57 5.17
C LYS A 236 11.89 7.25 4.82
N ILE A 237 10.59 7.28 4.54
CA ILE A 237 9.83 6.10 4.13
C ILE A 237 10.33 5.63 2.77
N GLU A 238 10.44 6.53 1.80
CA GLU A 238 10.90 6.23 0.44
C GLU A 238 12.33 5.67 0.43
N TYR A 239 13.26 6.29 1.17
CA TYR A 239 14.63 5.81 1.30
C TYR A 239 14.70 4.38 1.85
N LYS A 240 13.94 4.09 2.91
CA LYS A 240 13.88 2.74 3.50
C LYS A 240 13.31 1.72 2.53
N MET A 241 12.29 2.11 1.77
CA MET A 241 11.64 1.23 0.78
C MET A 241 12.62 0.86 -0.34
N ARG A 242 13.31 1.84 -0.94
CA ARG A 242 14.31 1.60 -1.99
C ARG A 242 15.51 0.80 -1.50
N LEU A 243 15.97 1.07 -0.28
CA LEU A 243 17.05 0.30 0.34
C LEU A 243 16.66 -1.18 0.53
N PHE A 244 15.43 -1.42 0.96
CA PHE A 244 14.90 -2.77 1.11
C PHE A 244 14.76 -3.49 -0.25
N GLU A 245 14.28 -2.78 -1.27
CA GLU A 245 14.16 -3.31 -2.63
C GLU A 245 15.53 -3.69 -3.24
N ASP A 246 16.54 -2.82 -3.14
CA ASP A 246 17.91 -3.12 -3.57
C ASP A 246 18.49 -4.33 -2.82
N THR A 247 18.21 -4.43 -1.52
CA THR A 247 18.64 -5.57 -0.69
C THR A 247 17.99 -6.87 -1.17
N LEU A 248 16.68 -6.86 -1.45
CA LEU A 248 15.98 -8.04 -1.96
C LEU A 248 16.45 -8.45 -3.35
N ALA A 249 16.66 -7.48 -4.26
CA ALA A 249 17.20 -7.73 -5.59
C ALA A 249 18.58 -8.41 -5.49
N THR A 250 19.45 -7.90 -4.62
CA THR A 250 20.78 -8.47 -4.37
C THR A 250 20.72 -9.89 -3.82
N LEU A 251 19.74 -10.19 -2.96
CA LEU A 251 19.57 -11.54 -2.39
C LEU A 251 18.98 -12.54 -3.40
N ALA A 252 18.17 -12.07 -4.35
CA ALA A 252 17.57 -12.90 -5.38
C ALA A 252 18.61 -13.38 -6.41
N ASP A 253 19.59 -12.53 -6.74
CA ASP A 253 20.68 -12.86 -7.66
C ASP A 253 21.77 -13.73 -6.99
N ARG A 254 21.48 -15.02 -6.87
CA ARG A 254 22.42 -16.03 -6.35
C ARG A 254 23.65 -16.28 -7.22
N THR A 255 23.71 -15.69 -8.42
CA THR A 255 24.59 -16.14 -9.52
C THR A 255 25.87 -15.33 -9.73
N GLY A 256 26.14 -14.22 -9.05
CA GLY A 256 27.32 -13.43 -9.42
C GLY A 256 27.84 -12.42 -8.40
N THR A 257 29.11 -12.58 -8.02
CA THR A 257 29.93 -11.60 -7.30
C THR A 257 30.00 -10.22 -7.97
N ALA A 258 29.73 -10.13 -9.28
CA ALA A 258 29.65 -8.88 -10.02
C ALA A 258 28.44 -8.00 -9.63
N VAL A 259 27.35 -8.59 -9.14
CA VAL A 259 26.14 -7.84 -8.73
C VAL A 259 26.36 -7.13 -7.39
N LEU A 260 27.24 -7.66 -6.53
CA LEU A 260 27.52 -7.06 -5.22
C LEU A 260 28.21 -5.70 -5.33
N SER A 261 29.08 -5.49 -6.32
CA SER A 261 29.75 -4.20 -6.52
C SER A 261 28.81 -3.15 -7.11
N GLU A 262 27.93 -3.55 -8.03
CA GLU A 262 26.88 -2.67 -8.57
C GLU A 262 25.87 -2.27 -7.50
N SER A 263 25.42 -3.22 -6.69
CA SER A 263 24.55 -2.95 -5.54
C SER A 263 25.24 -2.05 -4.50
N ALA A 264 26.54 -2.24 -4.23
CA ALA A 264 27.28 -1.35 -3.34
C ALA A 264 27.41 0.07 -3.91
N ARG A 265 27.55 0.23 -5.23
CA ARG A 265 27.52 1.54 -5.88
C ARG A 265 26.13 2.17 -5.78
N CYS A 266 25.08 1.42 -6.12
CA CYS A 266 23.68 1.83 -6.03
C CYS A 266 23.33 2.35 -4.62
N ARG A 267 23.73 1.62 -3.57
CA ARG A 267 23.50 2.06 -2.18
C ARG A 267 24.20 3.35 -1.81
N ARG A 268 25.39 3.63 -2.35
CA ARG A 268 26.08 4.91 -2.13
C ARG A 268 25.35 6.05 -2.83
N GLU A 269 24.99 5.87 -4.10
CA GLU A 269 24.24 6.86 -4.87
C GLU A 269 22.88 7.18 -4.21
N LEU A 270 22.16 6.16 -3.73
CA LEU A 270 20.89 6.33 -3.00
C LEU A 270 21.08 7.08 -1.68
N LYS A 271 22.18 6.81 -0.96
CA LYS A 271 22.50 7.50 0.29
C LYS A 271 22.84 8.97 0.03
N ASP A 272 23.70 9.24 -0.95
CA ASP A 272 24.13 10.60 -1.29
C ASP A 272 22.91 11.45 -1.72
N TRP A 273 22.02 10.88 -2.54
CA TRP A 273 20.75 11.52 -2.91
C TRP A 273 19.87 11.86 -1.70
N PHE A 274 19.74 10.94 -0.74
CA PHE A 274 18.95 11.16 0.46
C PHE A 274 19.56 12.24 1.37
N GLU A 275 20.89 12.25 1.53
CA GLU A 275 21.59 13.28 2.31
C GLU A 275 21.46 14.66 1.68
N GLU A 276 21.57 14.76 0.35
CA GLU A 276 21.35 16.01 -0.41
C GLU A 276 19.92 16.52 -0.24
N ALA A 277 18.91 15.65 -0.37
CA ALA A 277 17.50 16.01 -0.16
C ALA A 277 17.24 16.51 1.28
N MET A 278 17.86 15.87 2.28
CA MET A 278 17.77 16.30 3.68
C MET A 278 18.51 17.62 3.96
N GLU A 279 19.54 17.97 3.20
CA GLU A 279 20.19 19.30 3.29
C GLU A 279 19.31 20.38 2.67
N MET A 280 18.74 20.14 1.48
CA MET A 280 17.83 21.10 0.83
C MET A 280 16.64 21.47 1.72
N LEU A 281 16.02 20.50 2.39
CA LEU A 281 14.93 20.79 3.34
C LEU A 281 15.40 21.65 4.52
N ARG A 282 16.63 21.43 5.02
CA ARG A 282 17.22 22.24 6.10
C ARG A 282 17.59 23.65 5.64
N GLU A 283 17.88 23.86 4.36
CA GLU A 283 18.07 25.20 3.79
C GLU A 283 16.76 25.98 3.76
N VAL A 284 15.66 25.37 3.31
CA VAL A 284 14.34 26.01 3.28
C VAL A 284 13.89 26.42 4.68
N ASP A 285 14.10 25.58 5.69
CA ASP A 285 13.74 25.89 7.08
C ASP A 285 14.60 27.02 7.70
N ARG A 286 15.78 27.34 7.13
CA ARG A 286 16.63 28.45 7.61
C ARG A 286 16.16 29.82 7.13
N ASP A 287 15.44 29.87 6.02
CA ASP A 287 15.00 31.12 5.37
C ASP A 287 13.66 31.65 5.92
N VAL A 288 13.05 30.94 6.87
CA VAL A 288 11.77 31.27 7.54
C VAL A 288 12.03 31.83 8.93
#